data_AF-A0AAP6M6H6-F1
#
_entry.id   AF-A0AAP6M6H6-F1
#
_cell.length_a   1.000
_cell.length_b   1.000
_cell.length_c   1.000
_cell.angle_alpha   90.00
_cell.angle_beta   90.00
_cell.angle_gamma   90.00
#
_symmetry.space_group_name_H-M   'P 1'
#
loop_
_entity.id
_entity.type
_entity.pdbx_description
1 polymer ?
#
loop_
_entity_poly.entity_id
_entity_poly.type
_entity_poly.pdbx_seq_one_letter_code
_entity_poly.pdbx_strand_id
1 'polypeptide(L)' 'MKFFIADLHFCHESIIEMSHRPFANLAEMHETMIRRWNRVVRPKDEVFIVGDFLYKGSAKEVRKKPMNYCGA' A
#
# COMPACT_ATOMS: atom_id res chain seq x y z
N MET A 1 17.47 7.20 -7.50
CA MET A 1 17.14 6.07 -8.40
C MET A 1 15.69 6.20 -8.84
N LYS A 2 15.31 5.49 -9.92
CA LYS A 2 13.91 5.40 -10.38
C LYS A 2 13.39 4.00 -10.06
N PHE A 3 12.28 3.92 -9.34
CA PHE A 3 11.58 2.67 -9.03
C PHE A 3 10.21 2.67 -9.68
N PHE A 4 9.75 1.47 -10.06
CA PHE A 4 8.43 1.25 -10.61
C PHE A 4 7.74 0.17 -9.79
N ILE A 5 6.50 0.41 -9.40
CA ILE A 5 5.67 -0.51 -8.64
C ILE A 5 4.21 -0.34 -9.07
N ALA A 6 3.40 -1.38 -8.92
CA ALA A 6 1.99 -1.37 -9.27
C ALA A 6 1.21 -2.20 -8.26
N ASP A 7 -0.12 -2.09 -8.31
CA ASP A 7 -1.06 -3.00 -7.66
C ASP A 7 -0.82 -3.15 -6.15
N LEU A 8 -0.58 -2.01 -5.50
CA LEU A 8 -0.33 -1.95 -4.06
C LEU A 8 -1.59 -2.40 -3.29
N HIS A 9 -2.77 -2.04 -3.78
CA HIS A 9 -4.06 -2.41 -3.21
C HIS A 9 -4.14 -2.11 -1.71
N PHE A 10 -3.65 -0.94 -1.28
CA PHE A 10 -3.90 -0.48 0.08
C PHE A 10 -5.41 -0.44 0.33
N CYS A 11 -5.84 -0.77 1.54
CA CYS A 11 -7.25 -0.88 1.91
C CYS A 11 -8.08 -1.98 1.21
N HIS A 12 -7.47 -2.91 0.47
CA HIS A 12 -8.20 -4.02 -0.17
C HIS A 12 -8.05 -5.32 0.62
N GLU A 13 -8.87 -5.59 1.64
CA GLU A 13 -8.69 -6.83 2.42
C GLU A 13 -8.91 -8.10 1.58
N SER A 14 -9.94 -8.11 0.74
CA SER A 14 -10.26 -9.25 -0.14
C SER A 14 -9.15 -9.59 -1.13
N ILE A 15 -8.21 -8.67 -1.43
CA ILE A 15 -7.09 -8.96 -2.34
C ILE A 15 -6.14 -10.03 -1.80
N ILE A 16 -6.10 -10.19 -0.47
CA ILE A 16 -5.23 -11.16 0.18
C ILE A 16 -5.61 -12.56 -0.29
N GLU A 17 -6.89 -12.89 -0.21
CA GLU A 17 -7.41 -14.17 -0.69
C GLU A 17 -7.45 -14.23 -2.22
N MET A 18 -8.01 -13.20 -2.87
CA MET A 18 -8.19 -13.19 -4.34
C MET A 18 -6.87 -13.34 -5.12
N SER A 19 -5.77 -12.81 -4.59
CA SER A 19 -4.45 -12.87 -5.23
C SER A 19 -3.46 -13.77 -4.49
N HIS A 20 -3.93 -14.57 -3.52
CA HIS A 20 -3.08 -15.45 -2.71
C HIS A 20 -1.87 -14.72 -2.10
N ARG A 21 -2.07 -13.49 -1.59
CA ARG A 21 -0.99 -12.73 -0.96
C ARG A 21 -0.63 -13.39 0.38
N PRO A 22 0.66 -13.45 0.74
CA PRO A 22 1.13 -14.17 1.92
C PRO A 22 0.97 -13.33 3.19
N PHE A 23 -0.25 -12.92 3.51
CA PHE A 23 -0.58 -12.13 4.70
C PHE A 23 -1.82 -12.73 5.37
N ALA A 24 -1.84 -12.76 6.69
CA ALA A 24 -2.98 -13.24 7.46
C ALA A 24 -4.14 -12.23 7.48
N ASN A 25 -3.84 -10.94 7.37
CA ASN A 25 -4.84 -9.86 7.40
C ASN A 25 -4.29 -8.55 6.81
N LEU A 26 -5.18 -7.56 6.68
CA LEU A 26 -4.87 -6.26 6.11
C LEU A 26 -3.77 -5.50 6.87
N ALA A 27 -3.76 -5.58 8.21
CA ALA A 27 -2.77 -4.90 9.04
C ALA A 27 -1.35 -5.43 8.79
N GLU A 28 -1.18 -6.76 8.75
CA GLU A 28 0.11 -7.39 8.45
C GLU A 28 0.63 -7.02 7.05
N MET A 29 -0.28 -6.99 6.06
CA MET A 29 0.05 -6.56 4.69
C MET A 29 0.59 -5.12 4.69
N HIS A 30 -0.13 -4.19 5.32
CA HIS A 30 0.27 -2.78 5.35
C HIS A 30 1.59 -2.57 6.07
N GLU A 31 1.75 -3.14 7.27
CA GLU A 31 2.99 -3.04 8.04
C GLU A 31 4.18 -3.57 7.24
N THR A 32 4.00 -4.70 6.56
CA THR A 32 5.07 -5.30 5.75
C THR A 32 5.42 -4.44 4.54
N MET A 33 4.42 -3.90 3.83
CA MET A 33 4.65 -3.02 2.69
C MET A 33 5.35 -1.72 3.10
N ILE A 34 4.89 -1.08 4.18
CA ILE A 34 5.48 0.16 4.73
C ILE A 34 6.93 -0.10 5.18
N ARG A 35 7.17 -1.19 5.92
CA ARG A 35 8.52 -1.58 6.36
C ARG A 35 9.47 -1.80 5.18
N ARG A 36 9.01 -2.50 4.13
CA ARG A 36 9.82 -2.74 2.93
C ARG A 36 10.09 -1.44 2.16
N TRP A 37 9.10 -0.57 2.04
CA TRP A 37 9.24 0.73 1.40
C TRP A 37 10.31 1.59 2.10
N ASN A 38 10.19 1.78 3.41
CA ASN A 38 11.12 2.60 4.20
C ASN A 38 12.55 2.04 4.21
N ARG A 39 12.73 0.75 3.97
CA ARG A 39 14.05 0.12 3.85
C ARG A 39 14.75 0.44 2.53
N VAL A 40 14.01 0.69 1.46
CA VAL A 40 14.56 0.81 0.09
C VAL A 40 14.52 2.24 -0.42
N VAL A 41 13.39 2.93 -0.26
CA VAL A 41 13.15 4.26 -0.86
C VAL A 41 13.76 5.36 0.01
N ARG A 42 14.55 6.23 -0.61
CA ARG A 42 15.21 7.38 0.03
C ARG A 42 14.56 8.69 -0.45
N PRO A 43 14.74 9.82 0.28
CA PRO A 43 14.04 11.08 -0.03
C PRO A 43 14.29 11.66 -1.43
N LYS A 44 15.38 11.28 -2.11
CA LYS A 44 15.73 11.76 -3.46
C LYS A 44 15.42 10.73 -4.56
N ASP A 45 14.79 9.61 -4.22
CA ASP A 45 14.36 8.63 -5.20
C ASP A 45 13.03 9.03 -5.83
N GLU A 46 12.87 8.69 -7.10
CA GLU A 46 11.60 8.81 -7.81
C GLU A 46 10.92 7.44 -7.83
N VAL A 47 9.67 7.38 -7.39
CA VAL A 47 8.87 6.15 -7.45
C VAL A 47 7.63 6.40 -8.29
N PHE A 48 7.48 5.62 -9.35
CA PHE A 48 6.32 5.62 -10.22
C PHE A 48 5.39 4.49 -9.77
N ILE A 49 4.18 4.87 -9.35
CA ILE A 49 3.12 3.92 -9.01
C ILE A 49 2.19 3.84 -10.22
N VAL A 50 2.20 2.70 -10.92
CA VAL A 50 1.59 2.56 -12.26
C VAL A 50 0.34 1.69 -12.28
N GLY A 51 -0.35 1.56 -11.14
CA GLY A 51 -1.61 0.82 -11.03
C GLY A 51 -2.09 0.73 -9.58
N ASP A 52 -3.40 0.59 -9.40
CA ASP A 52 -4.14 0.22 -8.19
C ASP A 52 -3.44 0.54 -6.85
N PHE A 53 -3.27 1.83 -6.58
CA PHE A 53 -2.67 2.31 -5.34
C PHE A 53 -3.54 1.99 -4.12
N LEU A 54 -4.85 2.27 -4.21
CA LEU A 54 -5.81 2.23 -3.10
C LEU A 54 -7.13 1.61 -3.56
N TYR A 55 -7.71 0.73 -2.73
CA TYR A 55 -9.05 0.18 -2.92
C TYR A 55 -10.07 0.97 -2.13
N LYS A 56 -10.88 1.74 -2.87
CA LYS A 56 -11.91 2.66 -2.36
C LYS A 56 -11.32 3.81 -1.54
N GLY A 57 -11.89 5.01 -1.72
CA GLY A 57 -11.43 6.23 -1.08
C GLY A 57 -10.51 7.09 -1.97
N SER A 58 -10.20 8.27 -1.46
CA SER A 58 -9.43 9.30 -2.14
C SER A 58 -8.15 9.64 -1.39
N ALA A 59 -7.14 10.15 -2.10
CA ALA A 59 -5.91 10.64 -1.48
C ALA A 59 -6.16 11.69 -0.37
N LYS A 60 -7.26 12.44 -0.45
CA LYS A 60 -7.68 13.40 0.58
C LYS A 60 -8.13 12.73 1.87
N GLU A 61 -8.73 11.55 1.79
CA GLU A 61 -9.22 10.80 2.95
C GLU A 61 -8.06 10.08 3.65
N VAL A 62 -7.14 9.48 2.88
CA VAL A 62 -5.96 8.80 3.41
C VAL A 62 -4.97 9.76 4.08
N ARG A 63 -4.99 11.06 3.74
CA ARG A 63 -4.11 12.06 4.40
C ARG A 63 -4.56 12.42 5.83
N LYS A 64 -5.82 12.14 6.19
CA LYS A 64 -6.39 12.54 7.50
C LYS A 64 -6.21 11.48 8.59
N LYS A 65 -5.83 10.24 8.24
CA LYS A 65 -5.62 9.13 9.16
C LYS A 65 -4.40 8.31 8.71
N PRO A 66 -3.58 7.74 9.61
CA PRO A 66 -2.53 6.81 9.19
C PRO A 66 -3.15 5.65 8.37
N MET A 67 -2.43 5.18 7.33
CA MET A 67 -2.89 4.16 6.37
C MET A 67 -3.44 2.87 6.99
N ASN A 68 -3.16 2.66 8.28
CA ASN A 68 -3.63 1.57 9.13
C ASN A 68 -5.15 1.65 9.39
N TYR A 69 -5.81 2.74 9.04
CA TYR A 69 -7.25 2.94 9.20
C TYR A 69 -7.91 3.18 7.86
N CYS A 70 -7.92 2.14 7.03
CA CYS A 70 -8.88 2.01 5.97
C CYS A 70 -10.26 1.90 6.63
N GLY A 71 -11.01 3.00 6.61
CA GLY A 71 -12.36 3.03 7.19
C GLY A 71 -13.21 1.94 6.56
N ALA A 72 -13.95 1.22 7.42
CA ALA A 72 -15.08 0.41 6.98
C ALA A 72 -16.06 1.23 6.13
#